data_AF-A0A1B6Z8L2-F1
#
_entry.id   AF-A0A1B6Z8L2-F1
#
_cell.length_a   1.000
_cell.length_b   1.000
_cell.length_c   1.000
_cell.angle_alpha   90.00
_cell.angle_beta   90.00
_cell.angle_gamma   90.00
#
_symmetry.space_group_name_H-M   'P 1'
#
loop_
_entity.id
_entity.type
_entity.pdbx_description
1 polymer ?
#
loop_
_entity_poly.entity_id
_entity_poly.type
_entity_poly.pdbx_seq_one_letter_code
_entity_poly.pdbx_strand_id
1 'polypeptide(L)'
;MNMKIIGAFAVAAIGLGGTAGADAQFSGLGNSIKNEAKKQKKKAERDAAREAKRALDNAVDGQTPVRVSGGSTTGGSGNGGPLGKPSASLTNYTKCAGLPLSNITIGKLGSYSFQQGFSKEKRTGFINRRPAKADACILNSGLQKDEILYFEVDESSYRKTRNGSNYTLQCVNSDNPGGGTVPIHGTNGSSDSYLGDSHMKLACGNSEGLSDCANGKNSDRASAHSADLKKRSKYGASFLARANDLSKRGQSKRLYCQFYDKNSGKSLVAFEMMSKSPYD
;
A
#
# COMPACT_ATOMS: atom_id res chain seq x y z
N MET A 1 -22.20 35.22 23.44
CA MET A 1 -20.93 35.54 24.12
C MET A 1 -19.89 34.48 23.76
N ASN A 2 -18.66 34.92 23.49
CA ASN A 2 -17.40 34.19 23.27
C ASN A 2 -17.30 33.39 21.96
N MET A 3 -16.93 33.98 20.81
CA MET A 3 -15.70 34.66 20.34
C MET A 3 -14.70 33.71 19.67
N LYS A 4 -14.51 33.95 18.36
CA LYS A 4 -13.59 33.31 17.41
C LYS A 4 -12.12 33.54 17.81
N ILE A 5 -11.25 32.58 17.55
CA ILE A 5 -9.84 32.84 17.22
C ILE A 5 -9.45 32.03 15.98
N ILE A 6 -9.36 32.75 14.86
CA ILE A 6 -8.62 32.37 13.66
C ILE A 6 -7.18 32.79 13.93
N GLY A 7 -6.24 31.83 13.94
CA GLY A 7 -4.81 32.09 14.13
C GLY A 7 -4.03 31.71 12.88
N ALA A 8 -3.77 32.70 12.02
CA ALA A 8 -2.84 32.61 10.92
C ALA A 8 -1.40 32.50 11.46
N PHE A 9 -0.64 31.49 11.04
CA PHE A 9 0.80 31.47 11.27
C PHE A 9 1.51 32.13 10.09
N ALA A 10 1.88 33.39 10.28
CA ALA A 10 2.83 34.08 9.44
C ALA A 10 4.22 33.45 9.62
N VAL A 11 4.85 33.06 8.51
CA VAL A 11 6.26 32.67 8.47
C VAL A 11 7.08 33.95 8.53
N ALA A 12 7.66 34.25 9.68
CA ALA A 12 8.69 35.27 9.81
C ALA A 12 10.07 34.63 9.58
N ALA A 13 10.71 34.99 8.48
CA ALA A 13 12.13 34.78 8.29
C ALA A 13 12.90 35.76 9.20
N ILE A 14 13.72 35.23 10.11
CA ILE A 14 14.73 36.02 10.82
C ILE A 14 16.07 35.34 10.57
N GLY A 15 16.93 36.05 9.83
CA GLY A 15 18.34 35.72 9.69
C GLY A 15 19.17 36.33 10.83
N LEU A 16 20.26 35.60 11.12
CA LEU A 16 21.51 35.98 11.77
C LEU A 16 21.49 36.50 13.22
N GLY A 17 22.35 35.88 14.04
CA GLY A 17 22.84 36.44 15.30
C GLY A 17 22.85 35.40 16.41
N GLY A 18 24.00 34.76 16.64
CA GLY A 18 24.16 33.82 17.75
C GLY A 18 24.20 34.51 19.10
N THR A 19 23.65 33.85 20.12
CA THR A 19 24.24 33.76 21.47
C THR A 19 23.63 32.54 22.16
N ALA A 20 24.48 31.80 22.86
CA ALA A 20 24.18 30.61 23.62
C ALA A 20 23.02 30.81 24.60
N GLY A 21 22.09 29.85 24.63
CA GLY A 21 20.95 29.85 25.55
C GLY A 21 19.63 29.33 24.96
N ALA A 22 19.63 28.22 24.22
CA ALA A 22 18.38 27.63 23.72
C ALA A 22 18.37 26.09 23.66
N ASP A 23 19.36 25.40 24.24
CA ASP A 23 19.49 23.95 24.08
C ASP A 23 18.64 23.10 25.05
N ALA A 24 18.02 23.70 26.06
CA ALA A 24 17.23 22.95 27.05
C ALA A 24 15.73 22.82 26.70
N GLN A 25 15.17 23.70 25.88
CA GLN A 25 13.71 23.76 25.65
C GLN A 25 13.23 23.04 24.37
N PHE A 26 14.12 22.75 23.43
CA PHE A 26 13.79 22.07 22.17
C PHE A 26 14.13 20.57 22.13
N SER A 27 14.96 20.08 23.06
CA SER A 27 15.33 18.65 23.14
C SER A 27 14.16 17.75 23.55
N GLY A 28 13.28 18.23 24.44
CA GLY A 28 12.06 17.54 24.86
C GLY A 28 11.01 17.42 23.75
N LEU A 29 10.93 18.42 22.86
CA LEU A 29 10.00 18.42 21.73
C LEU A 29 10.43 17.41 20.66
N GLY A 30 11.75 17.33 20.37
CA GLY A 30 12.30 16.37 19.41
C GLY A 30 12.11 14.90 19.84
N ASN A 31 12.23 14.62 21.14
CA ASN A 31 11.96 13.29 21.68
C ASN A 31 10.47 12.94 21.70
N SER A 32 9.61 13.94 21.95
CA SER A 32 8.15 13.75 21.94
C SER A 32 7.61 13.46 20.54
N ILE A 33 8.12 14.16 19.52
CA ILE A 33 7.75 13.91 18.10
C ILE A 33 8.23 12.53 17.64
N LYS A 34 9.46 12.12 18.00
CA LYS A 34 9.97 10.76 17.69
C LYS A 34 9.17 9.67 18.39
N ASN A 35 8.71 9.91 19.62
CA ASN A 35 7.90 8.95 20.37
C ASN A 35 6.48 8.84 19.83
N GLU A 36 5.85 9.94 19.41
CA GLU A 36 4.55 9.92 18.74
C GLU A 36 4.63 9.24 17.36
N ALA A 37 5.67 9.52 16.56
CA ALA A 37 5.89 8.82 15.29
C ALA A 37 6.10 7.30 15.48
N LYS A 38 6.84 6.88 16.52
CA LYS A 38 6.99 5.46 16.87
C LYS A 38 5.68 4.84 17.37
N LYS A 39 4.89 5.56 18.17
CA LYS A 39 3.58 5.09 18.64
C LYS A 39 2.60 4.93 17.47
N GLN A 40 2.56 5.88 16.55
CA GLN A 40 1.69 5.80 15.36
C GLN A 40 2.11 4.67 14.43
N LYS A 41 3.42 4.47 14.19
CA LYS A 41 3.92 3.32 13.42
C LYS A 41 3.54 2.00 14.08
N LYS A 42 3.72 1.87 15.40
CA LYS A 42 3.37 0.65 16.16
C LYS A 42 1.86 0.41 16.23
N LYS A 43 1.05 1.48 16.24
CA LYS A 43 -0.43 1.38 16.16
C LYS A 43 -0.88 0.93 14.78
N ALA A 44 -0.33 1.51 13.71
CA ALA A 44 -0.60 1.08 12.33
C ALA A 44 -0.17 -0.37 12.08
N GLU A 45 0.99 -0.79 12.61
CA GLU A 45 1.44 -2.19 12.54
C GLU A 45 0.51 -3.14 13.32
N ARG A 46 -0.01 -2.73 14.49
CA ARG A 46 -0.96 -3.52 15.27
C ARG A 46 -2.32 -3.63 14.61
N ASP A 47 -2.82 -2.54 14.02
CA ASP A 47 -4.11 -2.51 13.34
C ASP A 47 -4.04 -3.34 12.05
N ALA A 48 -2.96 -3.22 11.26
CA ALA A 48 -2.72 -4.07 10.09
C ALA A 48 -2.54 -5.56 10.47
N ALA A 49 -1.83 -5.86 11.56
CA ALA A 49 -1.69 -7.25 12.04
C ALA A 49 -3.00 -7.83 12.55
N ARG A 50 -3.87 -7.02 13.20
CA ARG A 50 -5.19 -7.45 13.66
C ARG A 50 -6.14 -7.69 12.50
N GLU A 51 -6.09 -6.88 11.46
CA GLU A 51 -6.86 -7.07 10.22
C GLU A 51 -6.39 -8.32 9.46
N ALA A 52 -5.08 -8.51 9.33
CA ALA A 52 -4.51 -9.71 8.73
C ALA A 52 -4.86 -10.99 9.52
N LYS A 53 -4.91 -10.92 10.85
CA LYS A 53 -5.36 -12.05 11.69
C LYS A 53 -6.84 -12.37 11.47
N ARG A 54 -7.71 -11.37 11.37
CA ARG A 54 -9.15 -11.56 11.10
C ARG A 54 -9.39 -12.17 9.72
N ALA A 55 -8.66 -11.74 8.70
CA ALA A 55 -8.73 -12.32 7.37
C ALA A 55 -8.28 -13.79 7.36
N LEU A 56 -7.34 -14.17 8.23
CA LEU A 56 -6.87 -15.54 8.36
C LEU A 56 -7.86 -16.43 9.13
N ASP A 57 -8.43 -15.92 10.23
CA ASP A 57 -9.43 -16.64 11.03
C ASP A 57 -10.68 -16.98 10.15
N ASN A 58 -11.08 -16.07 9.26
CA ASN A 58 -12.17 -16.30 8.29
C ASN A 58 -11.83 -17.33 7.19
N ALA A 59 -10.55 -17.55 6.89
CA ALA A 59 -10.12 -18.51 5.87
C ALA A 59 -9.98 -19.95 6.42
N VAL A 60 -9.95 -20.10 7.74
CA VAL A 60 -9.79 -21.41 8.42
C VAL A 60 -11.14 -22.07 8.72
N ASP A 61 -12.22 -21.29 8.91
CA ASP A 61 -13.60 -21.80 9.13
C ASP A 61 -14.33 -22.14 7.81
N GLY A 62 -13.73 -23.03 7.02
CA GLY A 62 -14.14 -23.38 5.66
C GLY A 62 -15.65 -23.63 5.45
N GLN A 63 -16.22 -22.97 4.43
CA GLN A 63 -17.45 -23.38 3.78
C GLN A 63 -17.14 -23.94 2.39
N THR A 64 -17.42 -25.23 2.24
CA THR A 64 -17.30 -26.07 1.05
C THR A 64 -18.19 -25.55 -0.11
N PRO A 65 -17.72 -25.57 -1.37
CA PRO A 65 -18.51 -25.07 -2.51
C PRO A 65 -19.53 -26.11 -3.00
N VAL A 66 -20.81 -25.76 -2.99
CA VAL A 66 -21.88 -26.51 -3.68
C VAL A 66 -21.91 -26.07 -5.15
N ARG A 67 -21.73 -27.04 -6.05
CA ARG A 67 -21.96 -26.89 -7.51
C ARG A 67 -23.46 -26.80 -7.79
N VAL A 68 -23.88 -25.81 -8.57
CA VAL A 68 -25.15 -25.87 -9.31
C VAL A 68 -24.94 -25.38 -10.74
N SER A 69 -25.44 -26.18 -11.68
CA SER A 69 -25.37 -26.02 -13.12
C SER A 69 -26.64 -25.33 -13.65
N GLY A 70 -26.47 -24.45 -14.64
CA GLY A 70 -27.42 -24.23 -15.74
C GLY A 70 -28.48 -23.14 -15.57
N GLY A 71 -28.52 -22.19 -16.52
CA GLY A 71 -29.69 -21.33 -16.77
C GLY A 71 -29.35 -19.91 -17.21
N SER A 72 -29.34 -19.67 -18.52
CA SER A 72 -29.12 -18.39 -19.20
C SER A 72 -30.13 -17.31 -18.82
N THR A 73 -29.68 -16.09 -18.49
CA THR A 73 -30.27 -14.82 -18.95
C THR A 73 -29.27 -13.67 -18.79
N THR A 74 -29.24 -12.82 -19.81
CA THR A 74 -28.41 -11.63 -20.01
C THR A 74 -28.58 -10.56 -18.93
N GLY A 75 -27.48 -10.21 -18.26
CA GLY A 75 -27.35 -9.05 -17.37
C GLY A 75 -25.94 -9.00 -16.79
N GLY A 76 -25.20 -7.91 -17.03
CA GLY A 76 -23.75 -7.80 -16.83
C GLY A 76 -23.23 -8.30 -15.48
N SER A 77 -22.61 -9.47 -15.49
CA SER A 77 -21.83 -10.02 -14.39
C SER A 77 -20.35 -9.82 -14.72
N GLY A 78 -19.66 -9.01 -13.92
CA GLY A 78 -18.21 -8.84 -13.99
C GLY A 78 -17.52 -10.16 -13.62
N ASN A 79 -17.35 -11.02 -14.62
CA ASN A 79 -16.57 -12.24 -14.48
C ASN A 79 -15.13 -11.86 -14.16
N GLY A 80 -14.63 -12.38 -13.04
CA GLY A 80 -13.26 -12.22 -12.53
C GLY A 80 -12.21 -12.88 -13.40
N GLY A 81 -12.10 -12.42 -14.65
CA GLY A 81 -10.97 -12.73 -15.52
C GLY A 81 -9.71 -11.96 -15.09
N PRO A 82 -8.54 -12.36 -15.62
CA PRO A 82 -7.31 -11.62 -15.41
C PRO A 82 -7.47 -10.17 -15.89
N LEU A 83 -7.23 -9.21 -15.00
CA LEU A 83 -7.19 -7.80 -15.36
C LEU A 83 -5.96 -7.54 -16.21
N GLY A 84 -6.19 -7.17 -17.48
CA GLY A 84 -5.14 -6.75 -18.39
C GLY A 84 -4.69 -5.31 -18.14
N LYS A 85 -4.10 -4.72 -19.18
CA LYS A 85 -3.75 -3.29 -19.19
C LYS A 85 -5.04 -2.45 -19.15
N PRO A 86 -5.06 -1.34 -18.37
CA PRO A 86 -6.20 -0.43 -18.39
C PRO A 86 -6.48 0.11 -19.79
N SER A 87 -7.76 0.36 -20.09
CA SER A 87 -8.16 0.91 -21.39
C SER A 87 -7.56 2.30 -21.59
N ALA A 88 -7.36 2.68 -22.86
CA ALA A 88 -6.87 4.02 -23.20
C ALA A 88 -7.75 5.14 -22.61
N SER A 89 -9.07 4.92 -22.59
CA SER A 89 -10.00 5.85 -21.96
C SER A 89 -9.68 6.12 -20.49
N LEU A 90 -9.28 5.09 -19.73
CA LEU A 90 -8.88 5.24 -18.33
C LEU A 90 -7.50 5.87 -18.20
N THR A 91 -6.52 5.39 -18.97
CA THR A 91 -5.14 5.88 -18.86
C THR A 91 -4.99 7.35 -19.26
N ASN A 92 -5.85 7.86 -20.14
CA ASN A 92 -5.85 9.26 -20.55
C ASN A 92 -6.21 10.24 -19.42
N TYR A 93 -6.88 9.76 -18.35
CA TYR A 93 -7.14 10.59 -17.16
C TYR A 93 -5.92 10.72 -16.25
N THR A 94 -4.89 9.89 -16.43
CA THR A 94 -3.75 9.84 -15.52
C THR A 94 -2.57 10.65 -16.06
N LYS A 95 -2.14 11.61 -15.24
CA LYS A 95 -0.90 12.36 -15.47
C LYS A 95 0.19 11.79 -14.58
N CYS A 96 1.23 11.21 -15.15
CA CYS A 96 2.32 10.64 -14.34
C CYS A 96 3.24 11.72 -13.75
N ALA A 97 3.73 11.48 -12.54
CA ALA A 97 4.71 12.33 -11.86
C ALA A 97 6.11 12.29 -12.51
N GLY A 98 6.34 11.36 -13.45
CA GLY A 98 7.63 11.19 -14.13
C GLY A 98 8.67 10.46 -13.28
N LEU A 99 8.27 9.83 -12.17
CA LEU A 99 9.12 8.98 -11.35
C LEU A 99 9.12 7.56 -11.92
N PRO A 100 10.25 7.03 -12.44
CA PRO A 100 10.30 5.69 -12.99
C PRO A 100 10.03 4.64 -11.91
N LEU A 101 9.13 3.71 -12.21
CA LEU A 101 8.86 2.56 -11.36
C LEU A 101 9.87 1.44 -11.63
N SER A 102 10.33 0.79 -10.59
CA SER A 102 11.28 -0.33 -10.66
C SER A 102 10.88 -1.44 -9.69
N ASN A 103 11.42 -2.66 -9.86
CA ASN A 103 11.11 -3.83 -9.03
C ASN A 103 9.60 -4.07 -8.82
N ILE A 104 8.81 -3.85 -9.88
CA ILE A 104 7.34 -3.94 -9.80
C ILE A 104 6.97 -5.41 -9.61
N THR A 105 6.34 -5.72 -8.49
CA THR A 105 6.01 -7.07 -8.07
C THR A 105 4.56 -7.10 -7.60
N ILE A 106 3.80 -8.10 -8.03
CA ILE A 106 2.48 -8.39 -7.49
C ILE A 106 2.56 -9.68 -6.69
N GLY A 107 1.87 -9.76 -5.57
CA GLY A 107 1.82 -10.97 -4.75
C GLY A 107 0.75 -10.87 -3.69
N LYS A 108 0.89 -11.62 -2.60
CA LYS A 108 -0.07 -11.62 -1.49
C LYS A 108 0.64 -11.57 -0.15
N LEU A 109 -0.03 -11.06 0.87
CA LEU A 109 0.41 -11.24 2.24
C LEU A 109 -0.13 -12.58 2.73
N GLY A 110 0.75 -13.50 3.13
CA GLY A 110 0.33 -14.84 3.53
C GLY A 110 1.37 -15.57 4.36
N SER A 111 0.98 -16.77 4.81
CA SER A 111 1.84 -17.65 5.61
C SER A 111 2.79 -18.42 4.70
N TYR A 112 4.08 -18.41 5.03
CA TYR A 112 5.10 -19.27 4.43
C TYR A 112 5.77 -20.10 5.52
N SER A 113 6.40 -21.19 5.11
CA SER A 113 7.21 -22.02 6.01
C SER A 113 8.69 -21.90 5.70
N PHE A 114 9.53 -22.14 6.71
CA PHE A 114 10.98 -22.25 6.54
C PHE A 114 11.54 -23.22 7.58
N GLN A 115 12.73 -23.72 7.31
CA GLN A 115 13.39 -24.69 8.19
C GLN A 115 14.50 -24.02 9.00
N GLN A 116 14.50 -24.25 10.31
CA GLN A 116 15.56 -23.82 11.22
C GLN A 116 16.07 -25.04 11.99
N GLY A 117 17.21 -25.58 11.56
CA GLY A 117 17.68 -26.89 12.02
C GLY A 117 16.71 -27.99 11.59
N PHE A 118 16.22 -28.80 12.53
CA PHE A 118 15.19 -29.82 12.28
C PHE A 118 13.75 -29.29 12.40
N SER A 119 13.56 -28.06 12.88
CA SER A 119 12.24 -27.49 13.13
C SER A 119 11.70 -26.77 11.89
N LYS A 120 10.42 -26.99 11.59
CA LYS A 120 9.67 -26.26 10.55
C LYS A 120 8.84 -25.16 11.21
N GLU A 121 9.15 -23.91 10.88
CA GLU A 121 8.44 -22.73 11.39
C GLU A 121 7.49 -22.16 10.32
N LYS A 122 6.50 -21.38 10.77
CA LYS A 122 5.61 -20.60 9.91
C LYS A 122 5.68 -19.12 10.27
N ARG A 123 5.72 -18.26 9.25
CA ARG A 123 5.71 -16.79 9.40
C ARG A 123 4.86 -16.15 8.30
N THR A 124 4.49 -14.89 8.52
CA THR A 124 3.79 -14.09 7.50
C THR A 124 4.80 -13.30 6.67
N GLY A 125 4.59 -13.25 5.36
CA GLY A 125 5.44 -12.52 4.42
C GLY A 125 4.71 -12.16 3.13
N PHE A 126 5.38 -11.38 2.29
CA PHE A 126 4.96 -11.13 0.93
C PHE A 126 5.36 -12.33 0.06
N ILE A 127 4.38 -13.08 -0.42
CA ILE A 127 4.52 -14.40 -1.05
C ILE A 127 3.80 -14.44 -2.40
N ASN A 128 3.93 -15.53 -3.15
CA ASN A 128 3.36 -15.73 -4.48
C ASN A 128 3.71 -14.56 -5.41
N ARG A 129 4.99 -14.15 -5.37
CA ARG A 129 5.49 -12.97 -6.08
C ARG A 129 5.59 -13.25 -7.57
N ARG A 130 5.01 -12.36 -8.37
CA ARG A 130 5.16 -12.31 -9.83
C ARG A 130 5.66 -10.94 -10.27
N PRO A 131 6.65 -10.86 -11.17
CA PRO A 131 7.05 -9.58 -11.73
C PRO A 131 5.89 -8.97 -12.54
N ALA A 132 5.83 -7.65 -12.56
CA ALA A 132 4.89 -6.89 -13.36
C ALA A 132 5.60 -5.75 -14.11
N LYS A 133 4.87 -5.08 -15.01
CA LYS A 133 5.38 -3.98 -15.83
C LYS A 133 4.42 -2.80 -15.74
N ALA A 134 4.95 -1.60 -15.94
CA ALA A 134 4.17 -0.39 -16.06
C ALA A 134 4.62 0.42 -17.27
N ASP A 135 3.67 1.05 -17.94
CA ASP A 135 3.94 2.07 -18.95
C ASP A 135 3.91 3.43 -18.25
N ALA A 136 5.07 4.08 -18.16
CA ALA A 136 5.30 5.22 -17.28
C ALA A 136 4.95 4.88 -15.80
N CYS A 137 3.84 5.42 -15.28
CA CYS A 137 3.36 5.15 -13.93
C CYS A 137 2.12 4.23 -13.89
N ILE A 138 1.66 3.73 -15.04
CA ILE A 138 0.42 2.98 -15.16
C ILE A 138 0.73 1.49 -15.26
N LEU A 139 0.25 0.70 -14.30
CA LEU A 139 0.47 -0.73 -14.25
C LEU A 139 -0.23 -1.45 -15.42
N ASN A 140 0.51 -2.31 -16.12
CA ASN A 140 0.01 -3.02 -17.31
C ASN A 140 -0.78 -4.29 -16.97
N SER A 141 -0.83 -4.67 -15.70
CA SER A 141 -1.61 -5.79 -15.19
C SER A 141 -2.39 -5.34 -13.98
N GLY A 142 -3.72 -5.46 -14.00
CA GLY A 142 -4.51 -5.12 -12.82
C GLY A 142 -4.28 -6.09 -11.66
N LEU A 143 -4.74 -5.67 -10.48
CA LEU A 143 -4.65 -6.43 -9.25
C LEU A 143 -5.93 -7.23 -9.00
N GLN A 144 -5.79 -8.53 -8.78
CA GLN A 144 -6.90 -9.35 -8.31
C GLN A 144 -7.18 -9.10 -6.82
N LYS A 145 -8.29 -9.64 -6.34
CA LYS A 145 -8.68 -9.54 -4.93
C LYS A 145 -7.54 -9.98 -4.01
N ASP A 146 -7.28 -9.17 -2.99
CA ASP A 146 -6.25 -9.39 -1.97
C ASP A 146 -4.81 -9.48 -2.52
N GLU A 147 -4.60 -9.18 -3.82
CA GLU A 147 -3.26 -8.97 -4.35
C GLU A 147 -2.71 -7.62 -3.88
N ILE A 148 -1.39 -7.58 -3.73
CA ILE A 148 -0.64 -6.42 -3.30
C ILE A 148 0.33 -6.07 -4.42
N LEU A 149 0.26 -4.82 -4.85
CA LEU A 149 1.28 -4.20 -5.67
C LEU A 149 2.43 -3.73 -4.78
N TYR A 150 3.66 -4.09 -5.11
CA TYR A 150 4.89 -3.51 -4.59
C TYR A 150 5.69 -2.92 -5.76
N PHE A 151 6.33 -1.77 -5.54
CA PHE A 151 7.30 -1.22 -6.47
C PHE A 151 8.28 -0.31 -5.73
N GLU A 152 9.37 0.01 -6.40
CA GLU A 152 10.42 0.89 -5.92
C GLU A 152 10.55 2.13 -6.81
N VAL A 153 10.83 3.26 -6.19
CA VAL A 153 11.18 4.53 -6.86
C VAL A 153 12.50 5.07 -6.31
N ASP A 154 13.13 5.99 -7.04
CA ASP A 154 14.27 6.74 -6.50
C ASP A 154 13.84 7.53 -5.25
N GLU A 155 14.54 7.29 -4.14
CA GLU A 155 14.18 7.86 -2.84
C GLU A 155 14.31 9.39 -2.85
N SER A 156 15.38 9.91 -3.43
CA SER A 156 15.66 11.35 -3.45
C SER A 156 14.61 12.13 -4.24
N SER A 157 14.21 11.57 -5.38
CA SER A 157 13.22 12.16 -6.29
C SER A 157 11.82 12.06 -5.69
N TYR A 158 11.48 10.93 -5.06
CA TYR A 158 10.20 10.78 -4.38
C TYR A 158 10.07 11.72 -3.16
N ARG A 159 11.15 11.92 -2.39
CA ARG A 159 11.13 12.88 -1.26
C ARG A 159 10.89 14.32 -1.72
N LYS A 160 11.40 14.70 -2.90
CA LYS A 160 11.14 16.03 -3.49
C LYS A 160 9.66 16.22 -3.84
N THR A 161 8.97 15.17 -4.30
CA THR A 161 7.53 15.25 -4.61
C THR A 161 6.65 15.13 -3.36
N ARG A 162 7.15 14.51 -2.28
CA ARG A 162 6.39 14.26 -1.04
C ARG A 162 6.45 15.39 -0.01
N ASN A 163 7.13 16.50 -0.28
CA ASN A 163 7.30 17.58 0.70
C ASN A 163 5.92 18.22 1.02
N GLY A 164 5.32 17.86 2.16
CA GLY A 164 3.97 18.30 2.58
C GLY A 164 2.88 17.20 2.69
N SER A 165 3.17 15.93 2.38
CA SER A 165 2.26 14.77 2.57
C SER A 165 0.87 14.85 1.91
N ASN A 166 0.80 15.33 0.66
CA ASN A 166 -0.47 15.50 -0.07
C ASN A 166 -0.84 14.34 -1.00
N TYR A 167 -0.17 13.18 -0.89
CA TYR A 167 -0.56 12.02 -1.68
C TYR A 167 -1.83 11.36 -1.16
N THR A 168 -2.70 10.95 -2.07
CA THR A 168 -3.86 10.14 -1.75
C THR A 168 -4.16 9.11 -2.82
N LEU A 169 -4.69 7.97 -2.38
CA LEU A 169 -5.33 6.98 -3.21
C LEU A 169 -6.74 7.50 -3.54
N GLN A 170 -7.08 7.43 -4.81
CA GLN A 170 -8.39 7.76 -5.32
C GLN A 170 -8.73 6.75 -6.40
N CYS A 171 -9.96 6.25 -6.37
CA CYS A 171 -10.43 5.28 -7.34
C CYS A 171 -11.73 5.75 -7.97
N VAL A 172 -11.98 5.31 -9.20
CA VAL A 172 -13.24 5.45 -9.93
C VAL A 172 -13.72 4.08 -10.38
N ASN A 173 -15.00 3.97 -10.72
CA ASN A 173 -15.49 2.76 -11.40
C ASN A 173 -14.87 2.70 -12.80
N SER A 174 -14.22 1.59 -13.14
CA SER A 174 -13.53 1.45 -14.44
C SER A 174 -14.51 1.47 -15.61
N ASP A 175 -15.72 0.96 -15.40
CA ASP A 175 -16.77 0.93 -16.43
C ASP A 175 -17.45 2.29 -16.61
N ASN A 176 -17.31 3.19 -15.63
CA ASN A 176 -17.87 4.54 -15.67
C ASN A 176 -16.97 5.54 -14.91
N PRO A 177 -15.80 5.91 -15.46
CA PRO A 177 -14.84 6.77 -14.76
C PRO A 177 -15.38 8.20 -14.54
N GLY A 178 -16.35 8.65 -15.35
CA GLY A 178 -17.01 9.94 -15.21
C GLY A 178 -18.03 10.01 -14.07
N GLY A 179 -18.39 8.87 -13.46
CA GLY A 179 -19.35 8.79 -12.36
C GLY A 179 -18.83 9.31 -11.01
N GLY A 180 -17.58 9.77 -10.96
CA GLY A 180 -16.94 10.28 -9.76
C GLY A 180 -16.18 9.21 -8.95
N THR A 181 -15.61 9.66 -7.84
CA THR A 181 -14.72 8.83 -7.01
C THR A 181 -15.52 7.84 -6.16
N VAL A 182 -14.99 6.63 -5.99
CA VAL A 182 -15.57 5.62 -5.09
C VAL A 182 -14.82 5.58 -3.76
N PRO A 183 -15.52 5.46 -2.62
CA PRO A 183 -14.90 5.26 -1.32
C PRO A 183 -14.26 3.87 -1.23
N ILE A 184 -13.06 3.79 -0.67
CA ILE A 184 -12.31 2.55 -0.46
C ILE A 184 -12.26 2.24 1.04
N HIS A 185 -12.63 1.01 1.39
CA HIS A 185 -12.77 0.59 2.78
C HIS A 185 -11.46 0.71 3.56
N GLY A 186 -11.55 1.25 4.78
CA GLY A 186 -10.43 1.30 5.72
C GLY A 186 -9.24 2.15 5.24
N THR A 187 -9.45 3.10 4.32
CA THR A 187 -8.40 4.00 3.85
C THR A 187 -8.56 5.40 4.43
N ASN A 188 -7.48 5.95 4.98
CA ASN A 188 -7.32 7.40 5.16
C ASN A 188 -6.74 8.06 3.88
N GLY A 189 -6.78 7.35 2.75
CA GLY A 189 -6.26 7.77 1.45
C GLY A 189 -4.73 7.84 1.32
N SER A 190 -3.97 8.13 2.38
CA SER A 190 -2.59 8.63 2.25
C SER A 190 -1.45 7.63 2.45
N SER A 191 -1.73 6.36 2.77
CA SER A 191 -0.68 5.37 3.03
C SER A 191 -0.28 4.58 1.78
N ASP A 192 1.03 4.58 1.51
CA ASP A 192 1.72 3.81 0.47
C ASP A 192 2.55 2.65 1.06
N SER A 193 2.25 2.25 2.31
CA SER A 193 3.05 1.29 3.07
C SER A 193 2.17 0.15 3.62
N TYR A 194 1.45 -0.54 2.73
CA TYR A 194 0.64 -1.70 3.15
C TYR A 194 1.50 -2.85 3.69
N LEU A 195 2.62 -3.13 3.03
CA LEU A 195 3.62 -4.09 3.49
C LEU A 195 4.60 -3.40 4.44
N GLY A 196 4.78 -3.96 5.64
CA GLY A 196 5.93 -3.63 6.48
C GLY A 196 7.21 -4.28 5.96
N ASP A 197 8.35 -3.69 6.31
CA ASP A 197 9.68 -4.16 5.89
C ASP A 197 9.92 -5.65 6.25
N SER A 198 9.40 -6.10 7.39
CA SER A 198 9.48 -7.51 7.81
C SER A 198 8.66 -8.46 6.95
N HIS A 199 7.79 -7.99 6.06
CA HIS A 199 7.10 -8.86 5.10
C HIS A 199 7.92 -9.04 3.81
N MET A 200 8.80 -8.10 3.49
CA MET A 200 9.52 -8.04 2.21
C MET A 200 10.68 -9.02 2.12
N LYS A 201 11.44 -9.19 3.20
CA LYS A 201 12.62 -10.08 3.22
C LYS A 201 12.30 -11.36 3.99
N LEU A 202 12.07 -12.49 3.33
CA LEU A 202 11.64 -13.74 3.98
C LEU A 202 12.79 -14.39 4.77
N ALA A 203 12.46 -15.33 5.67
CA ALA A 203 13.48 -16.16 6.31
C ALA A 203 14.23 -17.01 5.26
N CYS A 204 15.50 -17.33 5.48
CA CYS A 204 16.23 -18.18 4.54
C CYS A 204 15.74 -19.63 4.61
N GLY A 205 15.80 -20.34 3.47
CA GLY A 205 15.15 -21.65 3.33
C GLY A 205 13.62 -21.56 3.33
N ASN A 206 13.05 -20.42 2.92
CA ASN A 206 11.61 -20.24 2.80
C ASN A 206 11.03 -21.12 1.69
N SER A 207 9.77 -21.52 1.88
CA SER A 207 9.00 -22.31 0.92
C SER A 207 8.68 -21.59 -0.40
N GLU A 208 8.91 -20.27 -0.47
CA GLU A 208 8.75 -19.50 -1.71
C GLU A 208 9.97 -19.60 -2.63
N GLY A 209 11.06 -20.23 -2.18
CA GLY A 209 12.29 -20.36 -2.96
C GLY A 209 13.02 -19.04 -3.19
N LEU A 210 12.72 -17.99 -2.41
CA LEU A 210 13.36 -16.69 -2.57
C LEU A 210 14.78 -16.70 -1.99
N SER A 211 15.76 -16.43 -2.86
CA SER A 211 17.18 -16.36 -2.50
C SER A 211 17.55 -15.10 -1.72
N ASP A 212 16.90 -13.96 -2.01
CA ASP A 212 17.06 -12.75 -1.21
C ASP A 212 16.26 -12.87 0.10
N CYS A 213 16.94 -13.35 1.13
CA CYS A 213 16.38 -13.67 2.44
C CYS A 213 17.23 -13.09 3.58
N ALA A 214 16.69 -13.11 4.81
CA ALA A 214 17.46 -12.83 6.01
C ALA A 214 17.00 -13.71 7.18
N ASN A 215 17.96 -14.12 8.01
CA ASN A 215 17.71 -14.88 9.22
C ASN A 215 17.40 -13.96 10.41
N GLY A 216 17.00 -14.57 11.53
CA GLY A 216 16.69 -13.86 12.77
C GLY A 216 15.21 -13.53 12.93
N LYS A 217 14.91 -12.60 13.85
CA LYS A 217 13.54 -12.16 14.18
C LYS A 217 13.03 -11.15 13.13
N ASN A 218 11.75 -10.78 13.23
CA ASN A 218 11.14 -9.83 12.30
C ASN A 218 11.87 -8.49 12.20
N SER A 219 12.46 -7.99 13.28
CA SER A 219 13.24 -6.75 13.26
C SER A 219 14.50 -6.88 12.42
N ASP A 220 15.17 -8.03 12.44
CA ASP A 220 16.43 -8.23 11.73
C ASP A 220 16.17 -8.28 10.22
N ARG A 221 15.09 -8.97 9.83
CA ARG A 221 14.59 -9.02 8.45
C ARG A 221 14.13 -7.65 7.95
N ALA A 222 13.41 -6.90 8.78
CA ALA A 222 13.02 -5.53 8.46
C ALA A 222 14.25 -4.65 8.24
N SER A 223 15.20 -4.66 9.16
CA SER A 223 16.45 -3.90 9.05
C SER A 223 17.26 -4.30 7.81
N ALA A 224 17.32 -5.58 7.47
CA ALA A 224 18.00 -6.05 6.26
C ALA A 224 17.33 -5.53 4.98
N HIS A 225 15.99 -5.46 4.93
CA HIS A 225 15.27 -4.88 3.79
C HIS A 225 15.49 -3.36 3.70
N SER A 226 15.33 -2.65 4.80
CA SER A 226 15.53 -1.19 4.83
C SER A 226 16.98 -0.80 4.49
N ALA A 227 17.96 -1.57 4.95
CA ALA A 227 19.37 -1.34 4.63
C ALA A 227 19.67 -1.55 3.14
N ASP A 228 19.06 -2.58 2.52
CA ASP A 228 19.18 -2.84 1.09
C ASP A 228 18.57 -1.69 0.26
N LEU A 229 17.34 -1.26 0.58
CA LEU A 229 16.70 -0.12 -0.07
C LEU A 229 17.56 1.14 0.03
N LYS A 230 18.06 1.45 1.23
CA LYS A 230 18.93 2.62 1.46
C LYS A 230 20.23 2.52 0.65
N LYS A 231 20.87 1.34 0.60
CA LYS A 231 22.08 1.12 -0.19
C LYS A 231 21.84 1.38 -1.68
N ARG A 232 20.66 1.03 -2.18
CA ARG A 232 20.25 1.23 -3.58
C ARG A 232 19.61 2.60 -3.84
N SER A 233 19.52 3.47 -2.83
CA SER A 233 18.82 4.76 -2.87
C SER A 233 17.36 4.64 -3.35
N LYS A 234 16.67 3.60 -2.88
CA LYS A 234 15.29 3.30 -3.26
C LYS A 234 14.31 3.49 -2.11
N TYR A 235 13.09 3.88 -2.46
CA TYR A 235 11.94 3.83 -1.58
C TYR A 235 10.96 2.79 -2.10
N GLY A 236 10.55 1.85 -1.24
CA GLY A 236 9.54 0.84 -1.55
C GLY A 236 8.14 1.31 -1.16
N ALA A 237 7.19 1.22 -2.09
CA ALA A 237 5.78 1.50 -1.87
C ALA A 237 4.95 0.23 -2.11
N SER A 238 3.81 0.12 -1.42
CA SER A 238 2.91 -1.02 -1.57
C SER A 238 1.43 -0.68 -1.34
N PHE A 239 0.58 -1.29 -2.16
CA PHE A 239 -0.87 -1.07 -2.18
C PHE A 239 -1.62 -2.40 -2.25
N LEU A 240 -2.54 -2.62 -1.32
CA LEU A 240 -3.49 -3.73 -1.37
C LEU A 240 -4.64 -3.40 -2.34
N ALA A 241 -5.05 -4.37 -3.15
CA ALA A 241 -6.35 -4.37 -3.82
C ALA A 241 -7.48 -4.49 -2.78
N ARG A 242 -7.89 -3.34 -2.25
CA ARG A 242 -8.82 -3.24 -1.12
C ARG A 242 -10.26 -3.52 -1.51
N ALA A 243 -11.06 -3.81 -0.49
CA ALA A 243 -12.50 -3.77 -0.59
C ALA A 243 -13.00 -2.33 -0.78
N ASN A 244 -14.21 -2.18 -1.33
CA ASN A 244 -14.88 -0.89 -1.49
C ASN A 244 -16.23 -0.95 -0.79
N ASP A 245 -16.62 0.15 -0.16
CA ASP A 245 -17.83 0.22 0.67
C ASP A 245 -19.14 0.18 -0.15
N LEU A 246 -19.04 0.30 -1.48
CA LEU A 246 -20.18 0.27 -2.39
C LEU A 246 -20.53 -1.16 -2.87
N SER A 247 -19.62 -2.12 -2.73
CA SER A 247 -19.85 -3.50 -3.10
C SER A 247 -20.77 -4.16 -2.08
N LYS A 248 -21.90 -4.71 -2.55
CA LYS A 248 -22.71 -5.64 -1.75
C LYS A 248 -21.94 -6.95 -1.56
N ARG A 249 -22.30 -7.72 -0.52
CA ARG A 249 -21.72 -9.05 -0.27
C ARG A 249 -21.79 -9.93 -1.52
N GLY A 250 -20.68 -10.59 -1.85
CA GLY A 250 -20.52 -11.41 -3.04
C GLY A 250 -20.31 -10.63 -4.34
N GLN A 251 -20.34 -9.28 -4.32
CA GLN A 251 -20.09 -8.46 -5.51
C GLN A 251 -18.65 -8.01 -5.61
N SER A 252 -18.16 -7.98 -6.83
CA SER A 252 -16.86 -7.41 -7.17
C SER A 252 -17.03 -6.24 -8.12
N LYS A 253 -16.20 -5.21 -7.96
CA LYS A 253 -16.17 -4.06 -8.85
C LYS A 253 -14.77 -3.87 -9.38
N ARG A 254 -14.67 -3.57 -10.68
CA ARG A 254 -13.43 -3.20 -11.33
C ARG A 254 -13.20 -1.72 -11.12
N LEU A 255 -12.16 -1.37 -10.38
CA LEU A 255 -11.84 0.01 -10.05
C LEU A 255 -10.53 0.43 -10.70
N TYR A 256 -10.50 1.65 -11.22
CA TYR A 256 -9.26 2.28 -11.67
C TYR A 256 -8.80 3.24 -10.59
N CYS A 257 -7.62 3.01 -10.07
CA CYS A 257 -7.07 3.74 -8.93
C CYS A 257 -5.79 4.46 -9.31
N GLN A 258 -5.59 5.61 -8.69
CA GLN A 258 -4.34 6.35 -8.72
C GLN A 258 -3.91 6.75 -7.32
N PHE A 259 -2.61 6.64 -7.07
CA PHE A 259 -1.98 7.29 -5.92
C PHE A 259 -1.28 8.55 -6.40
N TYR A 260 -1.87 9.70 -6.10
CA TYR A 260 -1.50 10.97 -6.72
C TYR A 260 -1.28 12.06 -5.69
N ASP A 261 -0.43 13.02 -6.03
CA ASP A 261 -0.22 14.24 -5.26
C ASP A 261 -1.37 15.22 -5.51
N LYS A 262 -2.13 15.55 -4.47
CA LYS A 262 -3.27 16.49 -4.54
C LYS A 262 -2.89 17.86 -5.07
N ASN A 263 -1.65 18.31 -4.85
CA ASN A 263 -1.23 19.65 -5.29
C ASN A 263 -1.01 19.71 -6.80
N SER A 264 -0.25 18.75 -7.33
CA SER A 264 0.10 18.72 -8.75
C SER A 264 -0.91 17.97 -9.62
N GLY A 265 -1.79 17.17 -9.02
CA GLY A 265 -2.67 16.25 -9.75
C GLY A 265 -1.93 15.11 -10.45
N LYS A 266 -0.63 14.91 -10.13
CA LYS A 266 0.20 13.90 -10.80
C LYS A 266 0.31 12.62 -9.97
N SER A 267 0.18 11.49 -10.65
CA SER A 267 0.17 10.15 -10.08
C SER A 267 1.57 9.58 -9.95
N LEU A 268 1.90 9.07 -8.77
CA LEU A 268 3.06 8.21 -8.56
C LEU A 268 2.84 6.86 -9.25
N VAL A 269 1.64 6.31 -9.10
CA VAL A 269 1.24 5.05 -9.72
C VAL A 269 -0.27 5.07 -10.00
N ALA A 270 -0.69 4.41 -11.08
CA ALA A 270 -2.08 4.09 -11.34
C ALA A 270 -2.24 2.64 -11.78
N PHE A 271 -3.36 2.02 -11.43
CA PHE A 271 -3.61 0.60 -11.67
C PHE A 271 -5.12 0.30 -11.61
N GLU A 272 -5.54 -0.74 -12.32
CA GLU A 272 -6.85 -1.32 -12.10
C GLU A 272 -6.80 -2.39 -11.00
N MET A 273 -7.90 -2.56 -10.27
CA MET A 273 -8.06 -3.62 -9.28
C MET A 273 -9.47 -4.20 -9.26
N MET A 274 -9.57 -5.49 -8.94
CA MET A 274 -10.82 -6.14 -8.57
C MET A 274 -11.05 -5.95 -7.08
N SER A 275 -11.94 -5.02 -6.74
CA SER A 275 -12.36 -4.78 -5.37
C SER A 275 -13.45 -5.76 -4.96
N LYS A 276 -13.33 -6.35 -3.78
CA LYS A 276 -14.37 -7.17 -3.13
C LYS A 276 -15.28 -6.34 -2.21
N SER A 277 -16.34 -6.95 -1.70
CA SER A 277 -17.13 -6.37 -0.61
C SER A 277 -16.37 -6.47 0.72
N PRO A 278 -16.49 -5.47 1.61
CA PRO A 278 -15.86 -5.53 2.93
C PRO A 278 -16.53 -6.56 3.86
N TYR A 279 -17.68 -7.09 3.46
CA TYR A 279 -18.45 -8.11 4.19
C TYR A 279 -18.26 -9.52 3.64
N ASP A 280 -17.29 -9.70 2.74
CA ASP A 280 -16.89 -11.01 2.20
C ASP A 280 -15.90 -11.72 3.12
#